data_AF-A0A7I4EDR3-F1
#
_entry.id   AF-A0A7I4EDR3-F1
#
_cell.length_a   1.000
_cell.length_b   1.000
_cell.length_c   1.000
_cell.angle_alpha   90.00
_cell.angle_beta   90.00
_cell.angle_gamma   90.00
#
_symmetry.space_group_name_H-M   'P 1'
#
loop_
_entity.id
_entity.type
_entity.pdbx_description
1 polymer ?
#
loop_
_entity_poly.entity_id
_entity_poly.type
_entity_poly.pdbx_seq_one_letter_code
_entity_poly.pdbx_strand_id
1 'polypeptide(L)'
;MIPAQFPTPPESQALNIATSQFSALANSHRYVHCIVKLGGAAITRKDELETVNDPVLSATTLHLREAMGLSYTNVSMDWSRRNGSSIVDLVPNSTDQHLGFQNPFVVVHGAGSYGHFQASKSGVNKGDLKNPLVKAGFVATRISVTKLNQGVVRSLALEGIPAVGISPFSAGWSTQNKALKRDNVLEVQRAVDAGFVPVVHGDAVLDSTLWFMRTLVGQLLIPL
;
A
#
# COMPACT_ATOMS: atom_id res chain seq x y z
N MET A 1 -49.06 0.78 -44.83
CA MET A 1 -48.31 0.06 -43.77
C MET A 1 -47.56 1.10 -42.96
N ILE A 2 -48.00 1.36 -41.73
CA ILE A 2 -47.37 2.33 -40.80
C ILE A 2 -46.44 1.51 -39.91
N PRO A 3 -45.14 1.83 -39.77
CA PRO A 3 -44.26 1.08 -38.89
C PRO A 3 -44.58 1.43 -37.43
N ALA A 4 -44.70 0.40 -36.60
CA ALA A 4 -44.90 0.53 -35.17
C ALA A 4 -43.64 1.13 -34.50
N GLN A 5 -43.81 2.24 -33.78
CA GLN A 5 -42.80 2.76 -32.85
C GLN A 5 -42.89 1.97 -31.54
N PHE A 6 -41.83 1.24 -31.20
CA PHE A 6 -41.67 0.67 -29.88
C PHE A 6 -41.17 1.75 -28.90
N PRO A 7 -41.68 1.80 -27.66
CA PRO A 7 -41.18 2.73 -26.66
C PRO A 7 -39.72 2.40 -26.32
N THR A 8 -38.87 3.42 -26.30
CA THR A 8 -37.49 3.33 -25.82
C THR A 8 -37.48 2.96 -24.33
N PRO A 9 -36.69 1.96 -23.89
CA PRO A 9 -36.62 1.59 -22.48
C PRO A 9 -35.94 2.70 -21.64
N PRO A 10 -36.20 2.77 -20.33
CA PRO A 10 -35.74 3.85 -19.44
C PRO A 10 -34.24 3.83 -19.10
N GLU A 11 -33.41 3.15 -19.89
CA GLU A 11 -31.98 2.94 -19.60
C GLU A 11 -31.15 4.23 -19.61
N SER A 12 -31.54 5.26 -20.39
CA SER A 12 -30.76 6.50 -20.47
C SER A 12 -30.78 7.34 -19.18
N GLN A 13 -31.85 7.26 -18.39
CA GLN A 13 -31.95 7.98 -17.12
C GLN A 13 -31.19 7.25 -16.01
N ALA A 14 -31.21 5.92 -15.97
CA ALA A 14 -30.45 5.13 -15.00
C ALA A 14 -28.92 5.25 -15.22
N LEU A 15 -28.46 5.26 -16.48
CA LEU A 15 -27.06 5.50 -16.83
C LEU A 15 -26.59 6.90 -16.42
N ASN A 16 -27.40 7.93 -16.65
CA ASN A 16 -27.05 9.31 -16.28
C ASN A 16 -27.00 9.52 -14.75
N ILE A 17 -27.88 8.87 -13.97
CA ILE A 17 -27.86 8.94 -12.51
C ILE A 17 -26.62 8.22 -11.95
N ALA A 18 -26.31 7.01 -12.44
CA ALA A 18 -25.11 6.28 -12.04
C ALA A 18 -23.83 7.04 -12.39
N THR A 19 -23.77 7.66 -13.56
CA THR A 19 -22.61 8.47 -14.00
C THR A 19 -22.48 9.77 -13.17
N SER A 20 -23.59 10.36 -12.73
CA SER A 20 -23.60 11.54 -11.84
C SER A 20 -23.18 11.22 -10.39
N GLN A 21 -23.56 10.05 -9.85
CA GLN A 21 -23.14 9.61 -8.52
C GLN A 21 -21.68 9.14 -8.50
N PHE A 22 -21.23 8.46 -9.55
CA PHE A 22 -19.81 8.11 -9.70
C PHE A 22 -18.91 9.35 -9.86
N SER A 23 -19.36 10.37 -10.60
CA SER A 23 -18.62 11.63 -10.72
C SER A 23 -18.65 12.48 -9.44
N ALA A 24 -19.71 12.39 -8.61
CA ALA A 24 -19.75 13.03 -7.30
C ALA A 24 -18.82 12.36 -6.27
N LEU A 25 -18.66 11.03 -6.31
CA LEU A 25 -17.70 10.29 -5.47
C LEU A 25 -16.25 10.45 -5.96
N ALA A 26 -16.04 10.66 -7.27
CA ALA A 26 -14.71 10.79 -7.86
C ALA A 26 -14.01 12.13 -7.57
N ASN A 27 -14.69 13.10 -6.95
CA ASN A 27 -14.19 14.48 -6.79
C ASN A 27 -14.06 14.97 -5.34
N SER A 28 -14.29 14.11 -4.34
CA SER A 28 -14.02 14.48 -2.95
C SER A 28 -12.59 14.11 -2.58
N HIS A 29 -11.66 15.06 -2.70
CA HIS A 29 -10.33 14.90 -2.11
C HIS A 29 -10.46 14.63 -0.60
N ARG A 30 -9.96 13.47 -0.16
CA ARG A 30 -9.97 13.06 1.24
C ARG A 30 -8.64 13.44 1.87
N TYR A 31 -8.67 14.31 2.88
CA TYR A 31 -7.48 14.67 3.63
C TYR A 31 -6.97 13.48 4.44
N VAL A 32 -5.66 13.21 4.34
CA VAL A 32 -5.02 12.23 5.21
C VAL A 32 -5.11 12.72 6.65
N HIS A 33 -5.82 11.96 7.48
CA HIS A 33 -5.98 12.25 8.91
C HIS A 33 -4.71 11.89 9.69
N CYS A 34 -4.08 10.76 9.35
CA CYS A 34 -2.91 10.27 10.06
C CYS A 34 -1.97 9.50 9.13
N ILE A 35 -0.67 9.75 9.27
CA ILE A 35 0.38 8.92 8.67
C ILE A 35 1.07 8.14 9.78
N VAL A 36 0.94 6.81 9.76
CA VAL A 36 1.55 5.94 10.76
C VAL A 36 2.80 5.29 10.18
N LYS A 37 3.93 5.46 10.86
CA LYS A 37 5.20 4.84 10.47
C LYS A 37 5.56 3.66 11.36
N LEU A 38 5.58 2.47 10.77
CA LEU A 38 6.05 1.24 11.37
C LEU A 38 7.57 1.13 11.20
N GLY A 39 8.30 1.16 12.31
CA GLY A 39 9.76 0.99 12.29
C GLY A 39 10.13 -0.40 11.77
N GLY A 40 10.98 -0.49 10.74
CA GLY A 40 11.37 -1.78 10.16
C GLY A 40 12.02 -2.72 11.18
N ALA A 41 12.81 -2.18 12.12
CA ALA A 41 13.41 -2.96 13.21
C ALA A 41 12.41 -3.40 14.30
N ALA A 42 11.22 -2.80 14.35
CA ALA A 42 10.17 -3.19 15.29
C ALA A 42 9.34 -4.37 14.71
N ILE A 43 8.95 -4.26 13.44
CA ILE A 43 8.13 -5.27 12.76
C ILE A 43 8.93 -6.44 12.15
N THR A 44 10.26 -6.43 12.28
CA THR A 44 11.15 -7.52 11.85
C THR A 44 12.18 -7.85 12.92
N ARG A 45 12.71 -9.07 12.90
CA ARG A 45 13.86 -9.46 13.72
C ARG A 45 15.14 -9.03 13.01
N LYS A 46 15.81 -8.01 13.56
CA LYS A 46 16.97 -7.34 12.91
C LYS A 46 18.13 -8.29 12.61
N ASP A 47 18.33 -9.28 13.46
CA ASP A 47 19.47 -10.20 13.41
C ASP A 47 19.15 -11.49 12.64
N GLU A 48 17.92 -11.63 12.12
CA GLU A 48 17.47 -12.78 11.36
C GLU A 48 17.02 -12.36 9.95
N LEU A 49 17.61 -12.98 8.93
CA LEU A 49 17.32 -12.69 7.54
C LEU A 49 15.82 -12.86 7.26
N GLU A 50 15.19 -11.85 6.66
CA GLU A 50 13.80 -11.91 6.20
C GLU A 50 12.81 -12.46 7.24
N THR A 51 12.93 -12.04 8.49
CA THR A 51 12.08 -12.57 9.56
C THR A 51 11.18 -11.48 10.14
N VAL A 52 9.87 -11.68 10.04
CA VAL A 52 8.84 -10.80 10.62
C VAL A 52 8.80 -11.02 12.13
N ASN A 53 8.50 -9.96 12.89
CA ASN A 53 8.17 -10.06 14.29
C ASN A 53 6.63 -10.16 14.42
N ASP A 54 6.08 -11.37 14.22
CA ASP A 54 4.64 -11.59 14.11
C ASP A 54 3.83 -11.08 15.32
N PRO A 55 4.25 -11.29 16.59
CA PRO A 55 3.54 -10.75 17.74
C PRO A 55 3.42 -9.21 17.71
N VAL A 56 4.49 -8.51 17.32
CA VAL A 56 4.49 -7.05 17.23
C VAL A 56 3.65 -6.58 16.05
N LEU A 57 3.78 -7.23 14.88
CA LEU A 57 3.01 -6.85 13.70
C LEU A 57 1.51 -7.05 13.94
N SER A 58 1.10 -8.20 14.48
CA SER A 58 -0.31 -8.51 14.79
C SER A 58 -0.90 -7.52 15.80
N ALA A 59 -0.21 -7.26 16.92
CA ALA A 59 -0.67 -6.27 17.89
C ALA A 59 -0.78 -4.87 17.28
N THR A 60 0.17 -4.51 16.40
CA THR A 60 0.15 -3.21 15.71
C THR A 60 -1.04 -3.08 14.76
N THR A 61 -1.34 -4.11 13.97
CA THR A 61 -2.48 -4.07 13.04
C THR A 61 -3.81 -4.04 13.76
N LEU A 62 -3.93 -4.73 14.90
CA LEU A 62 -5.10 -4.67 15.77
C LEU A 62 -5.32 -3.25 16.33
N HIS A 63 -4.28 -2.64 16.92
CA HIS A 63 -4.40 -1.26 17.44
C HIS A 63 -4.70 -0.23 16.35
N LEU A 64 -4.17 -0.42 15.13
CA LEU A 64 -4.49 0.43 13.99
C LEU A 64 -5.96 0.35 13.63
N ARG A 65 -6.52 -0.85 13.58
CA ARG A 65 -7.94 -1.08 13.33
C ARG A 65 -8.82 -0.36 14.37
N GLU A 66 -8.46 -0.50 15.66
CA GLU A 66 -9.15 0.20 16.75
C GLU A 66 -9.06 1.72 16.60
N ALA A 67 -7.88 2.26 16.29
CA ALA A 67 -7.67 3.68 16.07
C ALA A 67 -8.41 4.24 14.84
N MET A 68 -8.65 3.41 13.82
CA MET A 68 -9.47 3.76 12.65
C MET A 68 -10.97 3.73 12.94
N GLY A 69 -11.40 3.28 14.13
CA GLY A 69 -12.81 3.16 14.50
C GLY A 69 -13.54 2.07 13.71
N LEU A 70 -12.81 1.07 13.19
CA LEU A 70 -13.39 -0.02 12.41
C LEU A 70 -14.11 -1.01 13.33
N SER A 71 -15.44 -0.90 13.38
CA SER A 71 -16.30 -1.73 14.22
C SER A 71 -16.50 -3.17 13.72
N TYR A 72 -15.99 -3.52 12.53
CA TYR A 72 -16.15 -4.86 11.95
C TYR A 72 -15.25 -5.87 12.65
N THR A 73 -15.82 -6.72 13.51
CA THR A 73 -15.06 -7.68 14.32
C THR A 73 -14.72 -9.01 13.66
N ASN A 74 -15.34 -9.33 12.53
CA ASN A 74 -15.25 -10.66 11.92
C ASN A 74 -14.99 -10.65 10.40
N VAL A 75 -14.40 -9.58 9.84
CA VAL A 75 -14.20 -9.47 8.38
C VAL A 75 -12.71 -9.43 8.07
N SER A 76 -12.21 -10.43 7.36
CA SER A 76 -10.91 -10.35 6.67
C SER A 76 -11.13 -9.92 5.23
N MET A 77 -10.31 -8.98 4.78
CA MET A 77 -10.21 -8.55 3.38
C MET A 77 -9.19 -9.37 2.59
N ASP A 78 -8.47 -10.31 3.22
CA ASP A 78 -7.52 -11.20 2.53
C ASP A 78 -8.21 -12.45 1.98
N TRP A 79 -8.84 -12.31 0.80
CA TRP A 79 -9.53 -13.43 0.13
C TRP A 79 -8.59 -14.30 -0.70
N SER A 80 -7.27 -14.04 -0.65
CA SER A 80 -6.28 -14.82 -1.40
C SER A 80 -6.03 -16.21 -0.81
N ARG A 81 -6.71 -16.57 0.29
CA ARG A 81 -6.78 -17.91 0.92
C ARG A 81 -5.43 -18.65 0.97
N ARG A 82 -4.46 -18.12 1.72
CA ARG A 82 -3.35 -18.98 2.18
C ARG A 82 -3.94 -19.98 3.18
N ASN A 83 -3.80 -21.27 2.88
CA ASN A 83 -4.38 -22.41 3.61
C ASN A 83 -4.55 -22.18 5.12
N GLY A 84 -5.79 -22.40 5.62
CA GLY A 84 -6.04 -22.65 7.05
C GLY A 84 -6.74 -21.56 7.85
N SER A 85 -7.10 -20.40 7.28
CA SER A 85 -7.87 -19.38 8.01
C SER A 85 -9.38 -19.59 7.89
N SER A 86 -9.99 -19.98 9.01
CA SER A 86 -11.43 -20.15 9.22
C SER A 86 -12.15 -18.80 9.36
N ILE A 87 -11.97 -17.88 8.41
CA ILE A 87 -12.64 -16.57 8.46
C ILE A 87 -13.91 -16.62 7.61
N VAL A 88 -14.99 -16.09 8.16
CA VAL A 88 -16.29 -16.00 7.48
C VAL A 88 -16.19 -15.03 6.29
N ASP A 89 -16.38 -15.57 5.08
CA ASP A 89 -16.44 -14.79 3.85
C ASP A 89 -17.67 -13.87 3.91
N LEU A 90 -17.48 -12.56 4.09
CA LEU A 90 -18.52 -11.58 3.78
C LEU A 90 -18.19 -10.94 2.44
N VAL A 91 -18.86 -11.43 1.39
CA VAL A 91 -19.34 -10.55 0.33
C VAL A 91 -20.56 -9.84 0.94
N PRO A 92 -20.50 -8.55 1.30
CA PRO A 92 -21.65 -7.89 1.89
C PRO A 92 -22.77 -7.85 0.85
N ASN A 93 -23.82 -8.65 1.05
CA ASN A 93 -25.13 -8.39 0.44
C ASN A 93 -25.72 -7.17 1.15
N SER A 94 -25.19 -5.97 0.93
CA SER A 94 -25.79 -4.74 1.44
C SER A 94 -25.23 -3.53 0.72
N THR A 95 -26.05 -2.99 -0.16
CA THR A 95 -25.88 -1.73 -0.89
C THR A 95 -25.79 -0.48 0.00
N ASP A 96 -25.81 -0.60 1.33
CA ASP A 96 -25.98 0.55 2.26
C ASP A 96 -25.01 0.63 3.45
N GLN A 97 -24.09 -0.32 3.65
CA GLN A 97 -23.05 -0.15 4.67
C GLN A 97 -21.79 0.41 4.02
N HIS A 98 -21.57 1.71 4.22
CA HIS A 98 -20.34 2.38 3.84
C HIS A 98 -19.16 1.65 4.50
N LEU A 99 -18.40 0.85 3.73
CA LEU A 99 -17.12 0.24 4.13
C LEU A 99 -16.02 1.29 4.38
N GLY A 100 -16.42 2.54 4.65
CA GLY A 100 -15.56 3.69 4.83
C GLY A 100 -15.34 3.94 6.31
N PHE A 101 -14.06 3.97 6.69
CA PHE A 101 -13.63 4.60 7.92
C PHE A 101 -13.58 6.12 7.69
N GLN A 102 -13.99 6.91 8.70
CA GLN A 102 -14.19 8.36 8.56
C GLN A 102 -12.88 9.12 8.39
N ASN A 103 -11.79 8.61 8.98
CA ASN A 103 -10.51 9.31 9.07
C ASN A 103 -9.47 8.62 8.18
N PRO A 104 -9.05 9.16 7.04
CA PRO A 104 -8.13 8.46 6.14
C PRO A 104 -6.72 8.27 6.71
N PHE A 105 -6.16 7.07 6.61
CA PHE A 105 -4.81 6.75 7.11
C PHE A 105 -3.87 6.40 5.95
N VAL A 106 -2.60 6.73 6.11
CA VAL A 106 -1.50 6.19 5.31
C VAL A 106 -0.59 5.40 6.24
N VAL A 107 -0.24 4.18 5.88
CA VAL A 107 0.75 3.39 6.61
C VAL A 107 2.07 3.44 5.86
N VAL A 108 3.15 3.63 6.59
CA VAL A 108 4.51 3.65 6.07
C VAL A 108 5.32 2.63 6.84
N HIS A 109 6.12 1.76 6.20
CA HIS A 109 6.99 0.85 6.95
C HIS A 109 8.45 0.79 6.47
N GLY A 110 9.36 0.57 7.42
CA GLY A 110 10.78 0.29 7.16
C GLY A 110 11.01 -1.04 6.44
N ALA A 111 12.17 -1.19 5.78
CA ALA A 111 12.55 -2.48 5.18
C ALA A 111 13.00 -3.54 6.20
N GLY A 112 13.47 -3.12 7.39
CA GLY A 112 13.92 -4.08 8.42
C GLY A 112 14.99 -5.07 7.93
N SER A 113 14.94 -6.30 8.42
CA SER A 113 15.82 -7.39 7.98
C SER A 113 15.62 -7.83 6.51
N TYR A 114 14.62 -7.31 5.81
CA TYR A 114 14.40 -7.56 4.39
C TYR A 114 15.18 -6.61 3.47
N GLY A 115 15.69 -5.50 4.01
CA GLY A 115 16.55 -4.59 3.24
C GLY A 115 18.02 -4.69 3.62
N HIS A 116 18.30 -4.84 4.92
CA HIS A 116 19.63 -4.64 5.47
C HIS A 116 20.65 -5.69 5.00
N PHE A 117 20.28 -6.97 4.98
CA PHE A 117 21.21 -8.06 4.67
C PHE A 117 21.66 -8.04 3.20
N GLN A 118 20.70 -7.91 2.29
CA GLN A 118 20.91 -7.88 0.85
C GLN A 118 21.71 -6.64 0.45
N ALA A 119 21.37 -5.48 1.04
CA ALA A 119 22.06 -4.23 0.76
C ALA A 119 23.50 -4.22 1.27
N SER A 120 23.75 -4.75 2.48
CA SER A 120 25.09 -4.84 3.06
C SER A 120 25.99 -5.79 2.28
N LYS A 121 25.48 -6.96 1.85
CA LYS A 121 26.25 -7.97 1.13
C LYS A 121 26.70 -7.51 -0.25
N SER A 122 25.86 -6.74 -0.94
CA SER A 122 26.09 -6.33 -2.33
C SER A 122 26.67 -4.92 -2.49
N GLY A 123 26.63 -4.11 -1.43
CA GLY A 123 26.99 -2.70 -1.52
C GLY A 123 26.01 -1.88 -2.34
N VAL A 124 24.74 -2.29 -2.46
CA VAL A 124 23.73 -1.53 -3.22
C VAL A 124 23.54 -0.10 -2.69
N ASN A 125 23.82 0.10 -1.39
CA ASN A 125 23.87 1.37 -0.69
C ASN A 125 25.15 2.17 -0.94
N LYS A 126 26.03 1.73 -1.84
CA LYS A 126 27.17 2.48 -2.37
C LYS A 126 26.91 2.93 -3.82
N GLY A 127 25.92 2.32 -4.47
CA GLY A 127 25.57 2.55 -5.86
C GLY A 127 26.51 1.84 -6.83
N ASP A 128 26.38 2.19 -8.11
CA ASP A 128 27.04 1.58 -9.27
C ASP A 128 26.32 0.35 -9.88
N LEU A 129 25.14 0.57 -10.47
CA LEU A 129 24.42 -0.46 -11.22
C LEU A 129 25.16 -0.98 -12.47
N LYS A 130 26.33 -0.43 -12.85
CA LYS A 130 27.18 -1.05 -13.87
C LYS A 130 27.91 -2.26 -13.31
N ASN A 131 28.18 -2.29 -12.01
CA ASN A 131 28.72 -3.46 -11.32
C ASN A 131 27.65 -4.58 -11.24
N PRO A 132 27.92 -5.78 -11.80
CA PRO A 132 26.98 -6.90 -11.75
C PRO A 132 26.57 -7.31 -10.34
N LEU A 133 27.48 -7.22 -9.35
CA LEU A 133 27.19 -7.56 -7.96
C LEU A 133 26.17 -6.59 -7.35
N VAL A 134 26.35 -5.29 -7.60
CA VAL A 134 25.44 -4.24 -7.14
C VAL A 134 24.07 -4.39 -7.81
N LYS A 135 24.06 -4.68 -9.12
CA LYS A 135 22.83 -4.95 -9.87
C LYS A 135 22.06 -6.15 -9.32
N ALA A 136 22.75 -7.27 -9.07
CA ALA A 136 22.15 -8.46 -8.44
C ALA A 136 21.65 -8.15 -7.01
N GLY A 137 22.41 -7.35 -6.26
CA GLY A 137 22.02 -6.85 -4.95
C GLY A 137 20.75 -6.01 -4.95
N PHE A 138 20.59 -5.14 -5.94
CA PHE A 138 19.39 -4.35 -6.15
C PHE A 138 18.18 -5.24 -6.39
N VAL A 139 18.31 -6.23 -7.28
CA VAL A 139 17.25 -7.22 -7.55
C VAL A 139 16.86 -7.97 -6.28
N ALA A 140 17.85 -8.53 -5.56
CA ALA A 140 17.61 -9.27 -4.33
C ALA A 140 16.95 -8.41 -3.23
N THR A 141 17.39 -7.17 -3.10
CA THR A 141 16.80 -6.22 -2.14
C THR A 141 15.34 -5.94 -2.48
N ARG A 142 15.02 -5.68 -3.75
CA ARG A 142 13.65 -5.42 -4.21
C ARG A 142 12.71 -6.59 -3.96
N ILE A 143 13.14 -7.79 -4.31
CA ILE A 143 12.36 -9.02 -4.05
C ILE A 143 12.00 -9.09 -2.56
N SER A 144 13.00 -8.89 -1.70
CA SER A 144 12.86 -9.01 -0.26
C SER A 144 11.96 -7.92 0.35
N VAL A 145 12.21 -6.64 0.05
CA VAL A 145 11.39 -5.56 0.63
C VAL A 145 9.94 -5.59 0.13
N THR A 146 9.70 -6.06 -1.10
CA THR A 146 8.34 -6.27 -1.62
C THR A 146 7.64 -7.43 -0.92
N LYS A 147 8.38 -8.50 -0.57
CA LYS A 147 7.87 -9.61 0.24
C LYS A 147 7.44 -9.15 1.63
N LEU A 148 8.22 -8.28 2.29
CA LEU A 148 7.81 -7.67 3.57
C LEU A 148 6.54 -6.84 3.40
N ASN A 149 6.46 -6.01 2.37
CA ASN A 149 5.27 -5.19 2.10
C ASN A 149 4.01 -6.06 1.93
N GLN A 150 4.10 -7.15 1.18
CA GLN A 150 2.99 -8.11 1.06
C GLN A 150 2.58 -8.70 2.42
N GLY A 151 3.53 -9.00 3.31
CA GLY A 151 3.25 -9.48 4.66
C GLY A 151 2.52 -8.44 5.52
N VAL A 152 2.96 -7.18 5.49
CA VAL A 152 2.32 -6.08 6.21
C VAL A 152 0.90 -5.80 5.69
N VAL A 153 0.74 -5.69 4.36
CA VAL A 153 -0.58 -5.50 3.73
C VAL A 153 -1.53 -6.64 4.09
N ARG A 154 -1.04 -7.88 4.10
CA ARG A 154 -1.85 -9.03 4.51
C ARG A 154 -2.27 -8.94 5.98
N SER A 155 -1.36 -8.59 6.88
CA SER A 155 -1.69 -8.44 8.31
C SER A 155 -2.77 -7.38 8.53
N LEU A 156 -2.73 -6.26 7.79
CA LEU A 156 -3.77 -5.24 7.84
C LEU A 156 -5.10 -5.76 7.27
N ALA A 157 -5.06 -6.46 6.14
CA ALA A 157 -6.25 -7.04 5.51
C ALA A 157 -6.94 -8.09 6.38
N LEU A 158 -6.16 -8.88 7.16
CA LEU A 158 -6.70 -9.83 8.14
C LEU A 158 -7.49 -9.13 9.26
N GLU A 159 -7.12 -7.88 9.60
CA GLU A 159 -7.85 -7.03 10.53
C GLU A 159 -8.99 -6.24 9.87
N GLY A 160 -9.37 -6.59 8.63
CA GLY A 160 -10.46 -5.93 7.91
C GLY A 160 -10.13 -4.54 7.38
N ILE A 161 -8.86 -4.12 7.43
CA ILE A 161 -8.41 -2.84 6.90
C ILE A 161 -8.27 -2.96 5.37
N PRO A 162 -8.86 -2.04 4.56
CA PRO A 162 -8.76 -2.06 3.10
C PRO A 162 -7.38 -1.57 2.63
N ALA A 163 -6.34 -2.32 2.96
CA ALA A 163 -4.94 -1.94 2.74
C ALA A 163 -4.46 -2.28 1.31
N VAL A 164 -3.75 -1.34 0.68
CA VAL A 164 -3.12 -1.56 -0.65
C VAL A 164 -1.64 -1.18 -0.60
N GLY A 165 -0.78 -2.08 -1.06
CA GLY A 165 0.67 -1.86 -1.08
C GLY A 165 1.10 -0.95 -2.23
N ILE A 166 1.94 0.04 -1.93
CA ILE A 166 2.55 0.94 -2.91
C ILE A 166 4.07 0.81 -2.80
N SER A 167 4.69 0.27 -3.86
CA SER A 167 6.15 0.25 -4.01
C SER A 167 6.63 1.56 -4.61
N PRO A 168 7.46 2.36 -3.91
CA PRO A 168 8.07 3.57 -4.46
C PRO A 168 8.74 3.35 -5.82
N PHE A 169 9.46 2.23 -6.02
CA PHE A 169 10.06 1.97 -7.33
C PHE A 169 9.00 1.77 -8.41
N SER A 170 7.99 0.94 -8.15
CA SER A 170 6.94 0.67 -9.15
C SER A 170 6.09 1.91 -9.44
N ALA A 171 5.95 2.80 -8.46
CA ALA A 171 5.28 4.09 -8.59
C ALA A 171 6.14 5.15 -9.30
N GLY A 172 7.37 4.83 -9.74
CA GLY A 172 8.23 5.72 -10.51
C GLY A 172 9.04 6.72 -9.69
N TRP A 173 9.20 6.48 -8.39
CA TRP A 173 9.97 7.36 -7.52
C TRP A 173 11.45 7.21 -7.84
N SER A 174 12.18 8.31 -7.72
CA SER A 174 13.62 8.34 -8.01
C SER A 174 14.33 9.33 -7.11
N THR A 175 15.64 9.12 -6.99
CA THR A 175 16.52 9.98 -6.22
C THR A 175 17.57 10.65 -7.11
N GLN A 176 18.19 11.69 -6.60
CA GLN A 176 19.34 12.37 -7.18
C GLN A 176 20.27 12.73 -6.03
N ASN A 177 21.52 12.29 -6.10
CA ASN A 177 22.51 12.47 -5.05
C ASN A 177 21.99 12.06 -3.66
N LYS A 178 21.28 10.92 -3.58
CA LYS A 178 20.69 10.37 -2.35
C LYS A 178 19.55 11.20 -1.75
N ALA A 179 19.01 12.17 -2.49
CA ALA A 179 17.83 12.93 -2.12
C ALA A 179 16.65 12.58 -3.05
N LEU A 180 15.42 12.60 -2.53
CA LEU A 180 14.21 12.41 -3.33
C LEU A 180 14.17 13.46 -4.46
N LYS A 181 14.05 12.98 -5.70
CA LYS A 181 14.00 13.83 -6.90
C LYS A 181 12.63 13.84 -7.55
N ARG A 182 12.01 12.66 -7.61
CA ARG A 182 10.65 12.46 -8.10
C ARG A 182 9.96 11.53 -7.12
N ASP A 183 8.80 11.96 -6.64
CA ASP A 183 7.83 11.10 -6.00
C ASP A 183 6.60 10.92 -6.91
N ASN A 184 5.67 10.13 -6.42
CA ASN A 184 4.35 9.99 -6.99
C ASN A 184 3.33 9.95 -5.85
N VAL A 185 3.32 11.00 -5.03
CA VAL A 185 2.35 11.16 -3.93
C VAL A 185 0.92 11.18 -4.45
N LEU A 186 0.71 11.57 -5.72
CA LEU A 186 -0.59 11.51 -6.36
C LEU A 186 -1.20 10.10 -6.37
N GLU A 187 -0.41 9.04 -6.56
CA GLU A 187 -0.93 7.66 -6.46
C GLU A 187 -1.34 7.29 -5.03
N VAL A 188 -0.62 7.80 -4.03
CA VAL A 188 -1.02 7.64 -2.62
C VAL A 188 -2.35 8.34 -2.39
N GLN A 189 -2.50 9.58 -2.86
CA GLN A 189 -3.74 10.36 -2.72
C GLN A 189 -4.90 9.69 -3.47
N ARG A 190 -4.70 9.17 -4.68
CA ARG A 190 -5.72 8.42 -5.43
C ARG A 190 -6.22 7.19 -4.67
N ALA A 191 -5.32 6.47 -4.00
CA ALA A 191 -5.71 5.34 -3.16
C ALA A 191 -6.55 5.80 -1.96
N VAL A 192 -6.17 6.91 -1.31
CA VAL A 192 -6.90 7.53 -0.21
C VAL A 192 -8.31 7.98 -0.66
N ASP A 193 -8.39 8.68 -1.79
CA ASP A 193 -9.65 9.17 -2.38
C ASP A 193 -10.57 7.99 -2.76
N ALA A 194 -9.99 6.87 -3.23
CA ALA A 194 -10.70 5.62 -3.50
C ALA A 194 -11.11 4.83 -2.25
N GLY A 195 -10.79 5.31 -1.04
CA GLY A 195 -11.19 4.68 0.22
C GLY A 195 -10.25 3.58 0.72
N PHE A 196 -9.07 3.42 0.13
CA PHE A 196 -8.06 2.49 0.61
C PHE A 196 -7.17 3.11 1.70
N VAL A 197 -6.52 2.24 2.47
CA VAL A 197 -5.36 2.58 3.32
C VAL A 197 -4.08 2.25 2.52
N PRO A 198 -3.43 3.23 1.87
CA PRO A 198 -2.17 2.97 1.18
C PRO A 198 -1.06 2.59 2.18
N VAL A 199 -0.28 1.58 1.81
CA VAL A 199 0.89 1.10 2.55
C VAL A 199 2.14 1.35 1.73
N VAL A 200 2.89 2.39 2.07
CA VAL A 200 4.16 2.73 1.41
C VAL A 200 5.32 2.09 2.17
N HIS A 201 6.28 1.49 1.48
CA HIS A 201 7.36 0.76 2.13
C HIS A 201 8.76 1.26 1.79
N GLY A 202 9.72 0.93 2.65
CA GLY A 202 11.13 1.08 2.36
C GLY A 202 11.50 0.25 1.15
N ASP A 203 11.96 0.93 0.12
CA ASP A 203 12.19 0.31 -1.18
C ASP A 203 13.50 0.78 -1.83
N ALA A 204 13.97 0.02 -2.80
CA ALA A 204 15.13 0.36 -3.60
C ALA A 204 14.71 1.13 -4.85
N VAL A 205 15.05 2.40 -4.97
CA VAL A 205 14.74 3.22 -6.16
C VAL A 205 15.98 3.52 -6.98
N LEU A 206 15.78 3.92 -8.24
CA LEU A 206 16.85 4.38 -9.09
C LEU A 206 17.27 5.80 -8.68
N ASP A 207 18.57 6.06 -8.71
CA ASP A 207 19.14 7.40 -8.59
C ASP A 207 19.75 7.82 -9.93
N SER A 208 19.41 9.04 -10.34
CA SER A 208 19.70 9.61 -11.67
C SER A 208 21.15 10.08 -11.85
N THR A 209 21.89 10.22 -10.77
CA THR A 209 23.27 10.77 -10.72
C THR A 209 24.29 9.76 -10.27
N LEU A 210 23.92 8.94 -9.30
CA LEU A 210 24.70 7.85 -8.77
C LEU A 210 23.75 6.69 -8.88
N TRP A 211 24.05 5.57 -9.54
CA TRP A 211 23.06 4.48 -9.66
C TRP A 211 22.84 3.76 -8.29
N PHE A 212 22.21 4.44 -7.34
CA PHE A 212 22.29 4.23 -5.89
C PHE A 212 20.93 3.93 -5.26
N MET A 213 20.94 3.21 -4.14
CA MET A 213 19.75 2.85 -3.36
C MET A 213 19.75 3.42 -1.94
N ARG A 214 18.64 4.05 -1.52
CA ARG A 214 18.26 4.21 -0.11
C ARG A 214 16.84 3.72 0.11
N THR A 215 16.58 3.07 1.24
CA THR A 215 15.24 2.76 1.72
C THR A 215 14.46 4.05 1.99
N LEU A 216 13.51 4.37 1.12
CA LEU A 216 12.66 5.56 1.15
C LEU A 216 11.62 5.52 2.27
N VAL A 217 12.06 5.67 3.53
CA VAL A 217 11.14 5.77 4.68
C VAL A 217 11.49 6.95 5.58
N GLY A 218 12.69 7.50 5.46
CA GLY A 218 13.15 8.65 6.26
C GLY A 218 12.90 10.02 5.61
N GLN A 219 12.75 10.08 4.28
CA GLN A 219 12.73 11.34 3.52
C GLN A 219 11.37 11.72 2.94
N LEU A 220 10.36 10.84 3.04
CA LEU A 220 9.02 11.12 2.52
C LEU A 220 8.16 11.96 3.48
N LEU A 221 8.57 12.09 4.75
CA LEU A 221 7.75 12.69 5.83
C LEU A 221 8.11 14.15 6.18
N ILE A 222 8.74 14.90 5.26
CA ILE A 222 9.08 16.30 5.51
C ILE A 222 8.98 17.11 4.20
N PRO A 223 8.11 18.14 4.10
CA PRO A 223 6.79 18.34 4.68
C PRO A 223 5.67 18.35 3.59
N LEU A 224 4.47 17.89 3.96
CA LEU A 224 3.21 18.43 3.42
C LEU A 224 2.91 19.76 4.11
#